data_AF-A0A9W6WJC0-F1
#
_entry.id   AF-A0A9W6WJC0-F1
#
_cell.length_a   1.000
_cell.length_b   1.000
_cell.length_c   1.000
_cell.angle_alpha   90.00
_cell.angle_beta   90.00
_cell.angle_gamma   90.00
#
_symmetry.space_group_name_H-M   'P 1'
#
loop_
_entity.id
_entity.type
_entity.pdbx_description
1 polymer ?
#
loop_
_entity_poly.entity_id
_entity_poly.type
_entity_poly.pdbx_seq_one_letter_code
_entity_poly.pdbx_strand_id
1 'polypeptide(L)'
;MIVGSILTKCSVPVQHSSVALSWLLEREFNPASTVFIRILVEKKYALPYQTIDDLVFYFMRFRVITDAKSIEDDILMDDENDYRNKKKKVDAPPMPLVWHKAFLAFAQRYKNDITDDQRDFLMEVLRQRGHREIGPEIRRELQAGKERAGAMEEPSKKDDIMAYL
;
A
#
# COMPACT_ATOMS: atom_id res chain seq x y z
N MET A 1 11.14 -16.39 -13.42
CA MET A 1 11.04 -17.27 -12.24
C MET A 1 12.38 -17.85 -11.77
N ILE A 2 13.40 -18.00 -12.62
CA ILE A 2 14.70 -18.57 -12.21
C ILE A 2 15.49 -17.64 -11.27
N VAL A 3 15.63 -16.36 -11.61
CA VAL A 3 16.35 -15.36 -10.76
C VAL A 3 15.69 -15.18 -9.40
N GLY A 4 14.35 -15.25 -9.35
CA GLY A 4 13.61 -15.19 -8.09
C GLY A 4 13.91 -16.35 -7.14
N SER A 5 14.05 -17.57 -7.66
CA SER A 5 14.43 -18.75 -6.87
C SER A 5 15.88 -18.73 -6.39
N ILE A 6 16.75 -17.95 -7.03
CA ILE A 6 18.14 -17.77 -6.59
C ILE A 6 18.18 -16.70 -5.50
N LEU A 7 17.45 -15.59 -5.69
CA LEU A 7 17.33 -14.57 -4.66
C LEU A 7 16.76 -15.13 -3.36
N THR A 8 15.76 -16.02 -3.37
CA THR A 8 15.27 -16.65 -2.13
C THR A 8 16.34 -17.46 -1.39
N LYS A 9 17.35 -18.01 -2.10
CA LYS A 9 18.43 -18.82 -1.52
C LYS A 9 19.63 -18.00 -1.03
N CYS A 10 19.85 -16.80 -1.57
CA CYS A 10 20.95 -15.94 -1.16
C CYS A 10 20.56 -15.10 0.05
N SER A 11 21.35 -15.14 1.13
CA SER A 11 21.19 -14.22 2.25
C SER A 11 21.69 -12.83 1.83
N VAL A 12 20.76 -11.90 1.61
CA VAL A 12 21.08 -10.50 1.31
C VAL A 12 20.97 -9.72 2.62
N PRO A 13 21.92 -8.81 2.96
CA PRO A 13 21.78 -7.97 4.14
C PRO A 13 20.50 -7.10 4.08
N VAL A 14 19.91 -6.86 5.24
CA VAL A 14 18.64 -6.12 5.38
C VAL A 14 18.73 -4.72 4.78
N GLN A 15 19.83 -4.01 5.03
CA GLN A 15 20.04 -2.63 4.57
C GLN A 15 20.10 -2.51 3.04
N HIS A 16 20.82 -3.41 2.37
CA HIS A 16 20.87 -3.42 0.90
C HIS A 16 19.51 -3.79 0.31
N SER A 17 18.78 -4.68 0.98
CA SER A 17 17.45 -5.11 0.55
C SER A 17 16.42 -3.98 0.66
N SER A 18 16.48 -3.17 1.72
CA SER A 18 15.57 -2.03 1.90
C SER A 18 15.80 -0.94 0.86
N VAL A 19 17.06 -0.57 0.61
CA VAL A 19 17.41 0.44 -0.41
C VAL A 19 17.03 -0.04 -1.82
N ALA A 20 17.33 -1.31 -2.13
CA ALA A 20 16.92 -1.89 -3.41
C ALA A 20 15.40 -1.94 -3.56
N LEU A 21 14.66 -2.14 -2.46
CA LEU A 21 13.21 -2.15 -2.49
C LEU A 21 12.65 -0.76 -2.77
N SER A 22 13.03 0.27 -2.01
CA SER A 22 12.61 1.66 -2.26
C SER A 22 12.90 2.09 -3.70
N TRP A 23 14.09 1.76 -4.22
CA TRP A 23 14.46 2.05 -5.61
C TRP A 23 13.62 1.31 -6.66
N LEU A 24 13.21 0.07 -6.38
CA LEU A 24 12.31 -0.68 -7.26
C LEU A 24 10.87 -0.15 -7.21
N LEU A 25 10.44 0.43 -6.09
CA LEU A 25 9.09 0.96 -5.89
C LEU A 25 8.89 2.33 -6.57
N GLU A 26 9.95 3.13 -6.69
CA GLU A 26 9.93 4.41 -7.42
C GLU A 26 9.81 4.25 -8.94
N ARG A 27 10.21 3.10 -9.48
CA ARG A 27 10.19 2.82 -10.92
C ARG A 27 8.77 2.54 -11.44
N GLU A 28 8.62 2.64 -12.76
CA GLU A 28 7.36 2.30 -13.43
C GLU A 28 6.93 0.86 -13.18
N PHE A 29 5.61 0.63 -13.24
CA PHE A 29 5.04 -0.69 -13.03
C PHE A 29 5.55 -1.70 -14.07
N ASN A 30 6.30 -2.69 -13.60
CA ASN A 30 6.74 -3.81 -14.42
C ASN A 30 6.44 -5.12 -13.67
N PRO A 31 5.70 -6.08 -14.27
CA PRO A 31 5.39 -7.37 -13.64
C PRO A 31 6.62 -8.14 -13.16
N ALA A 32 7.76 -8.01 -13.85
CA ALA A 32 9.01 -8.63 -13.42
C ALA A 32 9.53 -7.99 -12.12
N SER A 33 9.52 -6.66 -12.02
CA SER A 33 9.89 -5.92 -10.81
C SER A 33 8.97 -6.28 -9.63
N THR A 34 7.68 -6.47 -9.86
CA THR A 34 6.72 -6.91 -8.82
C THR A 34 7.05 -8.30 -8.27
N VAL A 35 7.59 -9.22 -9.08
CA VAL A 35 8.09 -10.51 -8.59
C VAL A 35 9.26 -10.31 -7.62
N PHE A 36 10.18 -9.38 -7.92
CA PHE A 36 11.29 -9.06 -7.02
C PHE A 36 10.80 -8.43 -5.72
N ILE A 37 9.88 -7.47 -5.79
CA ILE A 37 9.24 -6.84 -4.61
C ILE A 37 8.63 -7.93 -3.72
N ARG A 38 7.83 -8.84 -4.30
CA ARG A 38 7.22 -9.95 -3.56
C ARG A 38 8.27 -10.81 -2.85
N ILE A 39 9.34 -11.20 -3.55
CA ILE A 39 10.39 -12.05 -2.99
C ILE A 39 11.12 -11.35 -1.83
N LEU A 40 11.39 -10.05 -1.97
CA LEU A 40 12.04 -9.27 -0.92
C LEU A 40 11.13 -9.15 0.33
N VAL A 41 9.82 -8.97 0.13
CA VAL A 41 8.82 -8.98 1.20
C VAL A 41 8.68 -10.35 1.87
N GLU A 42 8.75 -11.45 1.10
CA GLU A 42 8.64 -12.81 1.62
C GLU A 42 9.82 -13.22 2.52
N LYS A 43 10.98 -12.57 2.38
CA LYS A 43 12.19 -12.87 3.16
C LYS A 43 12.13 -12.47 4.64
N LYS A 44 11.03 -11.88 5.12
CA LYS A 44 10.80 -11.53 6.53
C LYS A 44 11.92 -10.67 7.15
N TYR A 45 12.45 -9.73 6.38
CA TYR A 45 13.38 -8.76 6.95
C TYR A 45 12.64 -7.77 7.86
N ALA A 46 13.28 -7.37 8.97
CA ALA A 46 12.87 -6.20 9.73
C ALA A 46 13.18 -4.96 8.87
N LEU A 47 12.24 -4.57 8.01
CA LEU A 47 12.40 -3.42 7.13
C LEU A 47 12.29 -2.12 7.96
N PRO A 48 13.08 -1.08 7.62
CA PRO A 48 12.86 0.25 8.17
C PRO A 48 11.44 0.73 7.88
N TYR A 49 10.82 1.48 8.81
CA TYR A 49 9.47 2.01 8.63
C TYR A 49 9.31 2.83 7.34
N GLN A 50 10.33 3.59 6.96
CA GLN A 50 10.34 4.34 5.69
C GLN A 50 10.11 3.43 4.47
N THR A 51 10.71 2.24 4.45
CA THR A 51 10.51 1.28 3.35
C THR A 51 9.10 0.68 3.36
N ILE A 52 8.48 0.56 4.54
CA ILE A 52 7.09 0.13 4.67
C ILE A 52 6.16 1.22 4.14
N ASP A 53 6.43 2.49 4.46
CA ASP A 53 5.69 3.62 3.93
C ASP A 53 5.80 3.67 2.40
N ASP A 54 7.01 3.51 1.83
CA ASP A 54 7.23 3.42 0.39
C ASP A 54 6.40 2.28 -0.27
N LEU A 55 6.29 1.13 0.40
CA LEU A 55 5.46 0.01 -0.06
C LEU A 55 3.97 0.38 -0.06
N VAL A 56 3.50 1.05 0.98
CA VAL A 56 2.12 1.54 1.06
C VAL A 56 1.88 2.54 -0.08
N PHE A 57 2.77 3.51 -0.28
CA PHE A 57 2.68 4.48 -1.38
C PHE A 57 2.67 3.81 -2.75
N TYR A 58 3.49 2.77 -2.96
CA TYR A 58 3.48 1.98 -4.18
C TYR A 58 2.11 1.37 -4.45
N PHE A 59 1.48 0.73 -3.45
CA PHE A 59 0.14 0.15 -3.61
C PHE A 59 -0.93 1.24 -3.80
N MET A 60 -0.81 2.39 -3.13
CA MET A 60 -1.71 3.54 -3.29
C MET A 60 -1.67 4.12 -4.70
N ARG A 61 -0.52 4.11 -5.39
CA ARG A 61 -0.40 4.58 -6.78
C ARG A 61 -1.31 3.82 -7.75
N PHE A 62 -1.66 2.56 -7.44
CA PHE A 62 -2.55 1.75 -8.28
C PHE A 62 -4.04 1.96 -7.99
N ARG A 63 -4.38 2.83 -7.02
CA ARG A 63 -5.74 3.31 -6.81
C ARG A 63 -6.22 4.02 -8.07
N VAL A 64 -7.40 3.67 -8.55
CA VAL A 64 -8.07 4.43 -9.59
C VAL A 64 -8.55 5.72 -8.93
N ILE A 65 -7.82 6.82 -9.16
CA ILE A 65 -8.27 8.15 -8.77
C ILE A 65 -9.60 8.38 -9.50
N THR A 66 -10.71 8.22 -8.77
CA THR A 66 -12.05 8.47 -9.32
C THR A 66 -12.67 9.73 -8.71
N ASP A 67 -11.91 10.50 -7.94
CA ASP A 67 -12.42 11.71 -7.29
C ASP A 67 -11.40 12.86 -7.33
N ALA A 68 -11.92 14.04 -7.65
CA ALA A 68 -11.35 15.37 -7.41
C ALA A 68 -10.42 16.03 -8.45
N LYS A 69 -10.59 15.78 -9.76
CA LYS A 69 -10.17 16.78 -10.78
C LYS A 69 -11.21 17.09 -11.85
N SER A 70 -12.45 16.63 -11.66
CA SER A 70 -13.59 16.92 -12.54
C SER A 70 -14.57 17.91 -11.91
N ILE A 71 -14.22 18.58 -10.81
CA ILE A 71 -15.14 19.53 -10.14
C ILE A 71 -15.03 20.95 -10.72
N GLU A 72 -13.96 21.30 -11.45
CA GLU A 72 -13.78 22.69 -11.90
C GLU A 72 -14.15 22.98 -13.37
N ASP A 73 -14.23 21.99 -14.27
CA ASP A 73 -14.47 22.28 -15.72
C ASP A 73 -15.90 22.02 -16.23
N ASP A 74 -16.85 21.57 -15.38
CA ASP A 74 -18.20 21.16 -15.81
C ASP A 74 -19.32 22.17 -15.44
N ILE A 75 -18.99 23.45 -15.25
CA ILE A 75 -19.98 24.53 -15.14
C ILE A 75 -20.07 25.30 -16.46
N LEU A 76 -20.62 24.66 -17.50
CA LEU A 76 -21.41 25.36 -18.51
C LEU A 76 -22.65 24.51 -18.82
N MET A 77 -23.77 25.02 -18.33
CA MET A 77 -25.12 24.49 -18.57
C MET A 77 -25.52 24.80 -20.02
N ASP A 78 -25.82 23.76 -20.82
CA ASP A 78 -26.87 23.87 -21.84
C ASP A 78 -27.47 22.49 -22.17
N ASP A 79 -28.79 22.50 -22.24
CA ASP A 79 -29.74 21.51 -22.79
C ASP A 79 -30.09 20.20 -22.06
N GLU A 80 -31.41 19.99 -21.94
CA GLU A 80 -32.12 18.86 -21.33
C GLU A 80 -32.05 17.60 -22.21
N ASN A 81 -31.12 16.66 -21.94
CA ASN A 81 -31.40 15.22 -22.11
C ASN A 81 -30.24 14.31 -21.64
N ASP A 82 -30.60 13.22 -20.96
CA ASP A 82 -29.78 12.02 -20.74
C ASP A 82 -28.52 12.12 -19.83
N TYR A 83 -28.68 12.49 -18.55
CA TYR A 83 -27.60 12.41 -17.54
C TYR A 83 -27.51 11.07 -16.79
N ARG A 84 -28.17 10.00 -17.26
CA ARG A 84 -28.00 8.66 -16.67
C ARG A 84 -26.91 7.84 -17.34
N ASN A 85 -26.07 8.46 -18.16
CA ASN A 85 -25.00 7.77 -18.86
C ASN A 85 -23.67 7.85 -18.10
N LYS A 86 -23.42 6.77 -17.35
CA LYS A 86 -22.12 6.11 -17.23
C LYS A 86 -20.95 7.04 -16.84
N LYS A 87 -20.70 7.14 -15.52
CA LYS A 87 -19.33 7.26 -14.99
C LYS A 87 -18.50 6.15 -15.62
N LYS A 88 -17.88 6.42 -16.76
CA LYS A 88 -16.93 5.56 -17.44
C LYS A 88 -15.72 5.56 -16.52
N LYS A 89 -15.71 4.63 -15.55
CA LYS A 89 -14.48 4.23 -14.86
C LYS A 89 -13.49 4.04 -16.00
N VAL A 90 -12.50 4.91 -16.12
CA VAL A 90 -11.42 4.71 -17.08
C VAL A 90 -10.87 3.35 -16.72
N ASP A 91 -11.15 2.36 -17.57
CA ASP A 91 -10.90 0.94 -17.36
C ASP A 91 -9.39 0.73 -17.34
N ALA A 92 -8.77 1.13 -16.25
CA ALA A 92 -7.36 0.91 -16.06
C ALA A 92 -7.18 -0.62 -16.00
N PRO A 93 -6.22 -1.19 -16.76
CA PRO A 93 -6.13 -2.62 -16.98
C PRO A 93 -6.20 -3.43 -15.68
N PRO A 94 -6.83 -4.62 -15.68
CA PRO A 94 -6.87 -5.46 -14.51
C PRO A 94 -5.44 -5.74 -14.04
N MET A 95 -5.18 -5.50 -12.74
CA MET A 95 -3.85 -5.72 -12.18
C MET A 95 -3.48 -7.20 -12.29
N PRO A 96 -2.23 -7.52 -12.68
CA PRO A 96 -1.83 -8.91 -12.84
C PRO A 96 -1.78 -9.64 -11.50
N LEU A 97 -1.99 -10.95 -11.53
CA LEU A 97 -2.03 -11.82 -10.34
C LEU A 97 -0.79 -11.68 -9.43
N VAL A 98 0.38 -11.42 -10.02
CA VAL A 98 1.64 -11.20 -9.29
C VAL A 98 1.54 -10.03 -8.32
N TRP A 99 0.84 -8.95 -8.70
CA TRP A 99 0.63 -7.79 -7.85
C TRP A 99 -0.26 -8.13 -6.65
N HIS A 100 -1.36 -8.85 -6.86
CA HIS A 100 -2.21 -9.34 -5.76
C HIS A 100 -1.45 -10.26 -4.80
N LYS A 101 -0.58 -11.13 -5.33
CA LYS A 101 0.29 -11.99 -4.53
C LYS A 101 1.34 -11.21 -3.74
N ALA A 102 1.91 -10.15 -4.32
CA ALA A 102 2.84 -9.26 -3.62
C ALA A 102 2.12 -8.51 -2.49
N PHE A 103 0.90 -8.03 -2.74
CA PHE A 103 0.10 -7.33 -1.75
C PHE A 103 -0.35 -8.24 -0.61
N LEU A 104 -0.75 -9.49 -0.91
CA LEU A 104 -1.03 -10.49 0.12
C LEU A 104 0.20 -10.78 0.99
N ALA A 105 1.37 -10.97 0.36
CA ALA A 105 2.61 -11.19 1.11
C ALA A 105 2.93 -10.00 2.03
N PHE A 106 2.69 -8.77 1.57
CA PHE A 106 2.82 -7.56 2.38
C PHE A 106 1.86 -7.57 3.58
N ALA A 107 0.56 -7.79 3.35
CA ALA A 107 -0.45 -7.81 4.40
C ALA A 107 -0.19 -8.93 5.44
N GLN A 108 0.25 -10.12 5.01
CA GLN A 108 0.56 -11.21 5.93
C GLN A 108 1.76 -10.93 6.84
N ARG A 109 2.68 -10.06 6.43
CA ARG A 109 3.96 -9.83 7.12
C ARG A 109 4.01 -8.52 7.88
N TYR A 110 3.52 -7.44 7.28
CA TYR A 110 3.66 -6.08 7.79
C TYR A 110 2.34 -5.48 8.31
N LYS A 111 1.31 -6.30 8.54
CA LYS A 111 0.00 -5.85 9.08
C LYS A 111 0.06 -5.13 10.43
N ASN A 112 1.12 -5.37 11.21
CA ASN A 112 1.35 -4.75 12.53
C ASN A 112 2.27 -3.53 12.46
N ASP A 113 2.85 -3.23 11.29
CA ASP A 113 3.85 -2.19 11.11
C ASP A 113 3.30 -0.97 10.35
N ILE A 114 1.99 -0.94 10.09
CA ILE A 114 1.28 0.13 9.37
C ILE A 114 0.34 0.90 10.31
N THR A 115 0.09 2.18 10.00
CA THR A 115 -0.90 3.01 10.70
C THR A 115 -2.32 2.69 10.24
N ASP A 116 -3.33 3.14 10.99
CA ASP A 116 -4.72 2.93 10.61
C ASP A 116 -5.14 3.72 9.38
N ASP A 117 -4.64 4.94 9.19
CA ASP A 117 -4.85 5.69 7.94
C ASP A 117 -4.30 4.92 6.73
N GLN A 118 -3.08 4.37 6.86
CA GLN A 118 -2.48 3.53 5.82
C GLN A 118 -3.31 2.27 5.57
N ARG A 119 -3.81 1.64 6.62
CA ARG A 119 -4.69 0.47 6.54
C ARG A 119 -5.97 0.80 5.76
N ASP A 120 -6.60 1.93 6.05
CA ASP A 120 -7.80 2.40 5.37
C ASP A 120 -7.54 2.70 3.89
N PHE A 121 -6.41 3.31 3.56
CA PHE A 121 -6.00 3.49 2.16
C PHE A 121 -5.82 2.16 1.42
N LEU A 122 -5.20 1.17 2.06
CA LEU A 122 -5.02 -0.16 1.49
C LEU A 122 -6.36 -0.90 1.32
N MET A 123 -7.30 -0.72 2.24
CA MET A 123 -8.67 -1.24 2.11
C MET A 123 -9.40 -0.61 0.92
N GLU A 124 -9.23 0.70 0.71
CA GLU A 124 -9.82 1.38 -0.45
C GLU A 124 -9.21 0.87 -1.77
N VAL A 125 -7.90 0.62 -1.81
CA VAL A 125 -7.24 -0.01 -2.97
C VAL A 125 -7.82 -1.41 -3.23
N LEU A 126 -8.05 -2.22 -2.18
CA LEU A 126 -8.70 -3.53 -2.32
C LEU A 126 -10.14 -3.44 -2.81
N ARG A 127 -10.89 -2.41 -2.40
CA ARG A 127 -12.26 -2.18 -2.86
C ARG A 127 -12.32 -1.91 -4.35
N GLN A 128 -11.34 -1.15 -4.87
CA GLN A 128 -11.29 -0.78 -6.29
C GLN A 128 -10.68 -1.88 -7.17
N ARG A 129 -9.69 -2.61 -6.67
CA ARG A 129 -8.88 -3.57 -7.42
C ARG A 129 -8.93 -4.99 -6.85
N GLY A 130 -9.97 -5.36 -6.14
CA GLY A 130 -10.05 -6.66 -5.47
C GLY A 130 -10.12 -7.85 -6.44
N HIS A 131 -9.28 -8.86 -6.22
CA HIS A 131 -9.39 -10.16 -6.91
C HIS A 131 -10.38 -11.07 -6.16
N ARG A 132 -11.17 -11.88 -6.88
CA ARG A 132 -12.25 -12.71 -6.30
C ARG A 132 -11.76 -13.68 -5.20
N GLU A 133 -10.58 -14.25 -5.37
CA GLU A 133 -10.04 -15.26 -4.44
C GLU A 133 -9.05 -14.67 -3.43
N ILE A 134 -8.22 -13.71 -3.85
CA ILE A 134 -7.12 -13.18 -3.02
C ILE A 134 -7.58 -11.96 -2.21
N GLY A 135 -8.50 -11.15 -2.75
CA GLY A 135 -9.00 -9.95 -2.06
C GLY A 135 -9.57 -10.21 -0.66
N PRO A 136 -10.39 -11.26 -0.45
CA PRO A 136 -10.87 -11.63 0.88
C PRO A 136 -9.75 -11.99 1.85
N GLU A 137 -8.69 -12.66 1.39
CA GLU A 137 -7.53 -13.02 2.21
C GLU A 137 -6.75 -11.77 2.65
N ILE A 138 -6.47 -10.84 1.72
CA ILE A 138 -5.77 -9.60 2.05
C ILE A 138 -6.59 -8.79 3.06
N ARG A 139 -7.90 -8.66 2.85
CA ARG A 139 -8.79 -7.94 3.76
C ARG A 139 -8.76 -8.57 5.16
N ARG A 140 -8.83 -9.90 5.26
CA ARG A 140 -8.74 -10.61 6.54
C ARG A 140 -7.42 -10.35 7.25
N GLU A 141 -6.30 -10.37 6.53
CA GLU A 141 -4.97 -10.12 7.12
C GLU A 141 -4.81 -8.68 7.59
N LEU A 142 -5.29 -7.71 6.81
CA LEU A 142 -5.24 -6.29 7.19
C LEU A 142 -6.15 -5.99 8.38
N GLN A 143 -7.34 -6.62 8.49
CA GLN A 143 -8.22 -6.49 9.66
C GLN A 143 -7.67 -7.19 10.91
N ALA A 144 -6.86 -8.23 10.72
CA ALA A 144 -6.23 -8.97 11.82
C ALA A 144 -4.96 -8.29 12.37
N GLY A 145 -4.45 -7.25 11.68
CA GLY A 145 -3.31 -6.47 12.15
C GLY A 145 -3.69 -5.59 13.34
N LYS A 146 -2.80 -5.51 14.33
CA LYS A 146 -2.90 -4.50 15.39
C LYS A 146 -2.17 -3.23 14.95
N GLU A 147 -2.62 -2.08 15.44
CA GLU A 147 -1.94 -0.80 15.23
C GLU A 147 -0.46 -0.88 15.63
N ARG A 148 0.38 -0.11 14.92
CA ARG A 148 1.78 0.14 15.30
C ARG A 148 1.82 0.63 16.75
N ALA A 149 2.30 -0.21 17.66
CA ALA A 149 2.53 0.18 19.06
C ALA A 149 3.65 1.22 19.12
N GLY A 150 3.28 2.51 19.13
CA GLY A 150 4.24 3.61 19.19
C GLY A 150 3.75 4.96 18.64
N ALA A 151 2.56 5.06 18.06
CA ALA A 151 2.01 6.34 17.59
C ALA A 151 1.18 7.06 18.67
N MET A 152 1.78 7.31 19.83
CA MET A 152 1.49 8.39 20.80
C MET A 152 2.11 8.02 22.16
N GLU A 153 3.40 8.32 22.33
CA GLU A 153 3.82 8.84 23.63
C GLU A 153 3.77 10.37 23.49
N GLU A 154 2.65 10.97 23.92
CA GLU A 154 2.73 12.38 24.32
C GLU A 154 3.75 12.48 25.46
N PRO A 155 4.71 13.42 25.41
CA PRO A 155 5.50 13.71 26.58
C PRO A 155 4.55 14.21 27.67
N SER A 156 4.30 13.36 28.67
CA SER A 156 3.58 13.70 29.90
C SER A 156 4.25 14.92 30.55
N LYS A 157 3.76 16.13 30.24
CA LYS A 157 4.01 17.32 31.05
C LYS A 157 3.24 17.19 32.36
N LYS A 158 3.80 16.48 33.33
CA LYS A 158 3.31 16.48 34.71
C LYS A 158 4.41 16.62 35.78
N ASP A 159 5.55 17.20 35.43
CA ASP A 159 6.63 17.45 36.41
C ASP A 159 6.87 18.94 36.72
N ASP A 160 6.15 19.88 36.10
CA ASP A 160 6.39 21.33 36.31
C ASP A 160 5.68 21.95 37.53
N ILE A 161 5.03 21.16 38.42
CA ILE A 161 4.32 21.72 39.59
C ILE A 161 5.17 21.71 40.88
N MET A 162 6.37 21.12 40.90
CA MET A 162 7.13 20.95 42.17
C MET A 162 8.39 21.81 42.34
N ALA A 163 8.53 22.93 41.62
CA ALA A 163 9.72 23.79 41.74
C ALA A 163 9.52 25.16 42.42
N TYR A 164 8.32 25.51 42.89
CA TYR A 164 8.10 26.79 43.58
C TYR A 164 7.08 26.70 44.74
N LEU A 165 7.49 26.03 45.82
CA LEU A 165 7.11 26.31 47.21
C LEU A 165 8.29 25.93 48.11
#